data_AF-A0A5E4X7K6-F1
#
_entry.id   AF-A0A5E4X7K6-F1
#
_cell.length_a   1.000
_cell.length_b   1.000
_cell.length_c   1.000
_cell.angle_alpha   90.00
_cell.angle_beta   90.00
_cell.angle_gamma   90.00
#
_symmetry.space_group_name_H-M   'P 1'
#
loop_
_entity.id
_entity.type
_entity.pdbx_description
1 polymer ?
#
loop_
_entity_poly.entity_id
_entity_poly.type
_entity_poly.pdbx_seq_one_letter_code
_entity_poly.pdbx_strand_id
1 'polypeptide(L)' 'MLALTKDVILKAIARISAGSHGGPVADSIVDGLIARDLVRRVDGRLELTESGRSYQRSAFRPSWH' A
#
# COMPACT_ATOMS: atom_id res chain seq x y z
N MET A 1 10.07 12.47 -9.55
CA MET A 1 8.77 11.80 -9.49
C MET A 1 9.04 10.30 -9.40
N LEU A 2 8.88 9.68 -8.23
CA LEU A 2 9.11 8.23 -8.09
C LEU A 2 8.08 7.48 -8.94
N ALA A 3 8.56 6.77 -9.96
CA ALA A 3 7.73 5.83 -10.70
C ALA A 3 7.43 4.64 -9.78
N LEU A 4 6.36 4.77 -8.98
CA LEU A 4 5.87 3.67 -8.17
C LEU A 4 5.37 2.57 -9.09
N THR A 5 6.17 1.53 -9.25
CA THR A 5 5.79 0.33 -9.99
C THR A 5 4.70 -0.41 -9.22
N LYS A 6 3.90 -1.20 -9.93
CA LYS A 6 2.85 -2.05 -9.34
C LYS A 6 3.40 -2.92 -8.19
N ASP A 7 4.60 -3.45 -8.34
CA ASP A 7 5.26 -4.28 -7.32
C ASP A 7 5.60 -3.48 -6.05
N VAL A 8 6.12 -2.26 -6.19
CA VAL A 8 6.44 -1.38 -5.06
C VAL A 8 5.16 -1.00 -4.30
N ILE A 9 4.08 -0.68 -5.02
CA ILE A 9 2.77 -0.36 -4.42
C ILE A 9 2.24 -1.56 -3.63
N LEU A 10 2.29 -2.76 -4.21
CA LEU A 10 1.78 -3.97 -3.56
C LEU A 10 2.59 -4.35 -2.32
N LYS A 11 3.92 -4.30 -2.40
CA LYS A 11 4.80 -4.55 -1.25
C LYS A 11 4.55 -3.55 -0.13
N ALA A 12 4.39 -2.27 -0.46
CA ALA A 12 4.12 -1.24 0.54
C ALA A 12 2.74 -1.42 1.19
N ILE A 13 1.70 -1.68 0.39
CA ILE A 13 0.35 -2.00 0.89
C ILE A 13 0.37 -3.24 1.79
N ALA A 14 1.05 -4.31 1.39
CA ALA A 14 1.16 -5.53 2.18
C ALA A 14 1.89 -5.27 3.50
N ARG A 15 2.93 -4.44 3.49
CA ARG A 15 3.71 -4.06 4.68
C ARG A 15 2.89 -3.21 5.66
N ILE A 16 2.08 -2.29 5.15
CA ILE A 16 1.12 -1.49 5.94
C ILE A 16 0.03 -2.39 6.52
N SER A 17 -0.52 -3.31 5.71
CA SER A 17 -1.54 -4.27 6.15
C SER A 17 -1.03 -5.27 7.19
N ALA A 18 0.26 -5.63 7.15
CA ALA A 18 0.91 -6.51 8.13
C ALA A 18 1.25 -5.80 9.44
N GLY A 19 1.06 -4.47 9.51
CA GLY A 19 1.35 -3.67 10.69
C GLY A 19 2.85 -3.56 11.01
N SER A 20 3.17 -3.29 12.28
CA SER A 20 4.53 -2.99 12.75
C SER A 20 5.56 -4.12 12.56
N HIS A 21 5.14 -5.31 12.13
CA HIS A 21 6.05 -6.41 11.80
C HIS A 21 6.68 -6.26 10.40
N GLY A 22 6.13 -5.35 9.59
CA GLY A 22 6.66 -5.04 8.28
C GLY A 22 7.97 -4.26 8.32
N GLY A 23 8.24 -3.41 9.31
CA GLY A 23 9.35 -2.45 9.24
C GLY A 23 9.05 -1.23 8.34
N PRO A 24 9.88 -0.19 8.37
CA PRO A 24 9.53 1.12 7.82
C PRO A 24 9.38 1.11 6.29
N VAL A 25 8.38 1.83 5.79
CA VAL A 25 8.19 2.15 4.37
C VAL A 25 8.79 3.54 4.14
N ALA A 26 9.56 3.73 3.07
CA ALA A 26 10.14 5.03 2.76
C ALA A 26 9.05 6.11 2.60
N ASP A 27 9.25 7.29 3.18
CA ASP A 27 8.25 8.37 3.17
C ASP A 27 7.82 8.76 1.75
N SER A 28 8.75 8.75 0.80
CA SER A 28 8.44 9.04 -0.60
C SER A 28 7.49 8.02 -1.26
N ILE A 29 7.46 6.78 -0.77
CA ILE A 29 6.48 5.77 -1.18
C ILE A 29 5.14 6.05 -0.51
N VAL A 30 5.15 6.38 0.79
CA VAL A 30 3.94 6.75 1.54
C VAL A 30 3.24 7.94 0.91
N ASP A 31 3.97 9.01 0.59
CA ASP A 31 3.42 10.20 -0.08
C ASP A 31 2.80 9.84 -1.44
N GLY A 32 3.45 8.95 -2.20
CA GLY A 32 2.93 8.49 -3.47
C GLY A 32 1.69 7.58 -3.37
N LEU A 33 1.52 6.87 -2.24
CA LEU A 33 0.31 6.09 -1.94
C LEU A 33 -0.83 6.99 -1.45
N ILE A 34 -0.54 8.01 -0.63
CA ILE A 34 -1.50 9.02 -0.18
C ILE A 34 -2.00 9.83 -1.38
N ALA A 35 -1.10 10.27 -2.27
CA ALA A 35 -1.46 11.00 -3.48
C ALA A 35 -2.34 10.19 -4.46
N ARG A 36 -2.37 8.86 -4.31
CA ARG A 36 -3.21 7.94 -5.08
C ARG A 36 -4.46 7.48 -4.31
N ASP A 37 -4.72 8.05 -3.14
CA ASP A 37 -5.80 7.65 -2.24
C ASP A 37 -5.80 6.16 -1.89
N LEU A 38 -4.63 5.51 -1.84
CA LEU A 38 -4.50 4.08 -1.50
C LEU A 38 -4.34 3.87 0.01
N VAL A 39 -3.74 4.84 0.69
CA VAL A 39 -3.52 4.83 2.14
C VAL A 39 -3.81 6.21 2.71
N ARG A 40 -4.15 6.25 3.99
CA ARG A 40 -4.34 7.49 4.76
C ARG A 40 -3.60 7.40 6.09
N ARG A 41 -3.18 8.55 6.62
CA ARG A 41 -2.65 8.64 7.99
C ARG A 41 -3.81 8.87 8.95
N VAL A 42 -3.98 7.98 9.93
CA VAL A 42 -4.97 8.08 11.02
C VAL A 42 -4.22 7.88 12.32
N ASP A 43 -4.26 8.86 13.22
CA ASP A 43 -3.61 8.82 14.54
C ASP A 43 -2.13 8.36 14.52
N GLY A 44 -1.36 8.87 13.54
CA GLY A 44 0.04 8.51 13.37
C GLY A 44 0.30 7.11 12.79
N ARG A 45 -0.76 6.39 12.40
CA ARG A 45 -0.70 5.08 11.72
C ARG A 45 -1.12 5.20 10.27
N LEU A 46 -0.58 4.32 9.44
CA LEU A 46 -1.02 4.19 8.05
C LEU A 46 -2.13 3.15 7.97
N GLU A 47 -3.27 3.56 7.42
CA GLU A 47 -4.41 2.68 7.15
C GLU A 47 -4.68 2.61 5.66
N LEU A 48 -5.13 1.44 5.20
CA LEU A 48 -5.63 1.29 3.84
C LEU A 48 -7.00 1.97 3.69
N THR A 49 -7.17 2.68 2.57
CA THR A 49 -8.48 3.16 2.14
C THR A 49 -9.27 2.02 1.49
N GLU A 50 -10.52 2.28 1.10
CA GLU A 50 -11.28 1.32 0.28
C GLU A 50 -10.59 1.04 -1.05
N SER A 51 -10.03 2.07 -1.69
CA SER A 51 -9.24 1.98 -2.91
C SER A 51 -8.00 1.10 -2.72
N GLY A 52 -7.26 1.29 -1.62
CA GLY A 52 -6.10 0.46 -1.26
C GLY A 52 -6.46 -1.02 -1.05
N ARG A 53 -7.55 -1.29 -0.33
CA ARG A 53 -8.08 -2.66 -0.14
C ARG A 53 -8.53 -3.30 -1.44
N SER A 54 -9.16 -2.52 -2.33
CA SER A 54 -9.58 -3.00 -3.65
C SER A 54 -8.38 -3.33 -4.55
N TYR A 55 -7.35 -2.46 -4.52
CA TYR A 55 -6.11 -2.66 -5.25
C TYR A 55 -5.37 -3.92 -4.80
N GLN A 56 -5.27 -4.13 -3.48
CA GLN A 56 -4.68 -5.34 -2.89
C GLN A 56 -5.43 -6.60 -3.35
N ARG A 57 -6.77 -6.61 -3.25
CA ARG A 57 -7.61 -7.75 -3.66
C ARG A 57 -7.51 -8.05 -5.16
N SER A 58 -7.45 -7.01 -5.99
CA SER A 58 -7.34 -7.15 -7.45
C SER A 58 -5.99 -7.73 -7.86
N ALA A 59 -4.93 -7.45 -7.11
CA ALA A 59 -3.60 -8.01 -7.34
C ALA A 59 -3.44 -9.44 -6.80
N PHE A 60 -4.13 -9.78 -5.71
CA PHE A 60 -4.18 -11.13 -5.13
C PHE A 60 -5.24 -12.03 -5.78
N ARG A 61 -5.65 -11.77 -7.03
CA ARG A 61 -6.50 -12.72 -7.75
C ARG A 61 -5.75 -14.05 -7.82
N PRO A 62 -6.30 -15.15 -7.28
CA PRO A 62 -5.70 -16.46 -7.48
C PRO A 62 -5.68 -16.68 -8.99
N SER A 63 -4.48 -16.82 -9.55
CA SER A 63 -4.31 -17.39 -10.87
C SER A 63 -4.79 -18.82 -10.76
N TRP A 64 -6.06 -19.07 -11.06
CA TRP A 64 -6.52 -20.41 -11.39
C TRP A 64 -5.80 -20.77 -12.69
N HIS A 65 -4.72 -21.52 -12.54
CA HIS A 65 -3.98 -22.17 -13.60
C HIS A 65 -4.30 -23.66 -13.57
#